data_AF-A0A438FXI4-F1
#
_entry.id   AF-A0A438FXI4-F1
#
_cell.length_a   1.000
_cell.length_b   1.000
_cell.length_c   1.000
_cell.angle_alpha   90.00
_cell.angle_beta   90.00
_cell.angle_gamma   90.00
#
_symmetry.space_group_name_H-M   'P 1'
#
loop_
_entity.id
_entity.type
_entity.pdbx_description
1 polymer ?
#
loop_
_entity_poly.entity_id
_entity_poly.type
_entity_poly.pdbx_seq_one_letter_code
_entity_poly.pdbx_strand_id
1 'polypeptide(L)'
;MGKPKDLAKLPFSRTQMTFLLIYYYIGVKDTMTGDKLLRIPRKYLAPGSDRRGELIIDSGLGYMTRTVFNIVAAELKKQMSKYKRVIELEAATGLTLRYNFTSENSIKIPDLTYQFSSGSSTYGGAGKELFCLPAPSRFFPNHR
;
A
#
# COMPACT_ATOMS: atom_id res chain seq x y z
N MET A 1 -21.60 24.54 12.28
CA MET A 1 -21.43 23.10 12.55
C MET A 1 -21.61 22.34 11.24
N GLY A 2 -20.52 21.87 10.63
CA GLY A 2 -20.60 21.08 9.39
C GLY A 2 -21.10 19.67 9.70
N LYS A 3 -22.05 19.16 8.92
CA LYS A 3 -22.51 17.77 9.02
C LYS A 3 -21.30 16.81 8.90
N PRO A 4 -21.26 15.70 9.66
CA PRO A 4 -20.24 14.67 9.43
C PRO A 4 -20.31 14.21 7.98
N LYS A 5 -19.17 14.17 7.29
CA LYS A 5 -19.06 13.48 6.00
C LYS A 5 -19.53 12.04 6.20
N ASP A 6 -20.35 11.51 5.29
CA ASP A 6 -20.79 10.12 5.33
C ASP A 6 -19.56 9.20 5.45
N LEU A 7 -19.47 8.50 6.59
CA LEU A 7 -18.37 7.60 6.89
C LEU A 7 -18.69 6.22 6.30
N ALA A 8 -17.83 5.75 5.40
CA ALA A 8 -17.88 4.35 4.96
C ALA A 8 -17.48 3.43 6.11
N LYS A 9 -18.27 2.37 6.36
CA LYS A 9 -17.99 1.34 7.35
C LYS A 9 -17.59 0.06 6.65
N LEU A 10 -16.46 -0.52 7.05
CA LEU A 10 -15.94 -1.78 6.50
C LEU A 10 -15.84 -2.84 7.61
N PRO A 11 -16.29 -4.08 7.37
CA PRO A 11 -15.97 -5.18 8.27
C PRO A 11 -14.45 -5.41 8.29
N PHE A 12 -13.92 -5.65 9.48
CA PHE A 12 -12.53 -6.00 9.71
C PHE A 12 -12.44 -7.25 10.57
N SER A 13 -11.35 -7.99 10.43
CA SER A 13 -11.02 -9.09 11.34
C SER A 13 -9.98 -8.62 12.36
N ARG A 14 -10.01 -9.20 13.57
CA ARG A 14 -9.05 -8.92 14.65
C ARG A 14 -8.21 -10.17 14.90
N THR A 15 -6.90 -10.01 14.93
CA THR A 15 -5.98 -11.08 15.35
C THR A 15 -5.11 -10.58 16.49
N GLN A 16 -4.98 -11.39 17.54
CA GLN A 16 -4.04 -11.15 18.63
C GLN A 16 -2.82 -12.04 18.41
N MET A 17 -1.67 -11.45 18.11
CA MET A 17 -0.42 -12.21 17.91
C MET A 17 0.34 -12.41 19.22
N THR A 18 0.28 -11.42 20.11
CA THR A 18 0.86 -11.50 21.46
C THR A 18 -0.04 -10.74 22.45
N PHE A 19 0.32 -10.73 23.73
CA PHE A 19 -0.41 -9.95 24.74
C PHE A 19 -0.47 -8.44 24.41
N LEU A 20 0.51 -7.91 23.68
CA LEU A 20 0.64 -6.49 23.37
C LEU A 20 0.31 -6.11 21.92
N LEU A 21 0.20 -7.08 21.01
CA LEU A 21 0.02 -6.82 19.58
C LEU A 21 -1.34 -7.32 19.09
N ILE A 22 -2.21 -6.35 18.82
CA ILE A 22 -3.52 -6.52 18.20
C ILE A 22 -3.42 -5.95 16.79
N TYR A 23 -3.74 -6.76 15.80
CA TYR A 23 -3.80 -6.35 14.40
C TYR A 23 -5.23 -6.38 13.89
N TYR A 24 -5.57 -5.36 13.13
CA TYR A 24 -6.84 -5.21 12.44
C TYR A 24 -6.62 -5.40 10.96
N TYR A 25 -7.39 -6.28 10.35
CA TYR A 25 -7.23 -6.68 8.97
C TYR A 25 -8.47 -6.38 8.15
N ILE A 26 -8.25 -5.91 6.92
CA ILE A 26 -9.32 -5.66 5.96
C ILE A 26 -9.01 -6.42 4.67
N GLY A 27 -10.01 -7.14 4.16
CA GLY A 27 -9.93 -7.86 2.90
C GLY A 27 -9.90 -6.91 1.71
N VAL A 28 -8.88 -7.04 0.86
CA VAL A 28 -8.74 -6.27 -0.37
C VAL A 28 -9.18 -7.14 -1.55
N LYS A 29 -10.03 -6.60 -2.41
CA LYS A 29 -10.43 -7.25 -3.66
C LYS A 29 -9.44 -6.96 -4.77
N ASP A 30 -9.16 -5.68 -4.96
CA ASP A 30 -8.38 -5.15 -6.08
C ASP A 30 -7.55 -3.95 -5.63
N THR A 31 -6.50 -3.64 -6.38
CA THR A 31 -5.65 -2.46 -6.13
C THR A 31 -5.36 -1.76 -7.45
N MET A 32 -5.42 -0.43 -7.43
CA MET A 32 -5.17 0.41 -8.61
C MET A 32 -4.07 1.43 -8.31
N THR A 33 -3.25 1.72 -9.32
CA THR A 33 -2.33 2.87 -9.32
C THR A 33 -2.78 3.84 -10.39
N GLY A 34 -3.16 5.06 -10.00
CA GLY A 34 -3.84 5.99 -10.90
C GLY A 34 -5.12 5.36 -11.45
N ASP A 35 -5.19 5.22 -12.77
CA ASP A 35 -6.28 4.59 -13.51
C ASP A 35 -6.04 3.09 -13.80
N LYS A 36 -4.89 2.54 -13.40
CA LYS A 36 -4.48 1.19 -13.75
C LYS A 36 -4.78 0.17 -12.65
N LEU A 37 -5.64 -0.80 -12.97
CA LEU A 37 -5.82 -2.02 -12.17
C LEU A 37 -4.55 -2.88 -12.17
N LEU A 38 -4.01 -3.15 -10.98
CA LEU A 38 -2.81 -3.95 -10.78
C LEU A 38 -3.17 -5.44 -10.74
N ARG A 39 -2.42 -6.25 -11.50
CA ARG A 39 -2.56 -7.71 -11.49
C ARG A 39 -1.81 -8.33 -10.33
N ILE A 40 -2.25 -8.07 -9.11
CA ILE A 40 -1.69 -8.67 -7.91
C ILE A 40 -2.29 -10.07 -7.70
N PRO A 41 -1.47 -11.12 -7.49
CA PRO A 41 -2.00 -12.45 -7.22
C PRO A 41 -2.92 -12.45 -6.00
N ARG A 42 -4.11 -13.08 -6.12
CA ARG A 42 -5.17 -13.09 -5.09
C ARG A 42 -4.69 -13.50 -3.70
N LYS A 43 -3.69 -14.38 -3.61
CA LYS A 43 -3.06 -14.81 -2.34
C LYS A 43 -2.43 -13.67 -1.52
N TYR A 44 -2.26 -12.49 -2.10
CA TYR A 44 -1.74 -11.30 -1.43
C TYR A 44 -2.81 -10.23 -1.15
N LEU A 45 -4.06 -10.46 -1.56
CA LEU A 45 -5.18 -9.52 -1.38
C LEU A 45 -6.30 -10.09 -0.49
N ALA A 46 -6.52 -11.40 -0.59
CA ALA A 46 -7.55 -12.11 0.16
C ALA A 46 -6.92 -12.94 1.30
N PRO A 47 -7.64 -13.12 2.41
CA PRO A 47 -7.19 -13.96 3.51
C PRO A 47 -6.96 -15.41 3.06
N GLY A 48 -5.71 -15.88 3.16
CA GLY A 48 -5.39 -17.30 3.18
C GLY A 48 -5.79 -17.94 4.51
N SER A 49 -5.80 -19.28 4.56
CA SER A 49 -6.01 -20.03 5.82
C SER A 49 -4.94 -19.71 6.89
N ASP A 50 -3.79 -19.22 6.46
CA ASP A 50 -2.67 -18.75 7.28
C ASP A 50 -2.73 -17.24 7.62
N ARG A 51 -3.83 -16.56 7.26
CA ARG A 51 -4.06 -15.11 7.42
C ARG A 51 -2.99 -14.22 6.77
N ARG A 52 -2.23 -14.75 5.81
CA ARG A 52 -1.34 -13.95 4.96
C ARG A 52 -2.15 -13.36 3.81
N GLY A 53 -1.83 -12.12 3.43
CA GLY A 53 -2.41 -11.46 2.25
C GLY A 53 -3.51 -10.43 2.52
N GLU A 54 -3.69 -9.98 3.77
CA GLU A 54 -4.63 -8.90 4.10
C GLU A 54 -3.92 -7.54 4.26
N LEU A 55 -4.69 -6.45 4.14
CA LEU A 55 -4.25 -5.11 4.53
C LEU A 55 -4.34 -4.98 6.06
N ILE A 56 -3.23 -4.62 6.69
CA ILE A 56 -3.17 -4.33 8.13
C ILE A 56 -3.30 -2.83 8.33
N ILE A 57 -4.17 -2.43 9.26
CA ILE A 57 -4.20 -1.06 9.78
C ILE A 57 -3.24 -0.99 10.97
N ASP A 58 -2.20 -0.18 10.83
CA ASP A 58 -1.18 0.07 11.85
C ASP A 58 -0.95 1.59 11.96
N SER A 59 -0.59 2.07 13.15
CA SER A 59 -0.16 3.45 13.39
C SER A 59 1.34 3.66 13.12
N GLY A 60 2.08 2.56 12.89
CA GLY A 60 3.49 2.55 12.51
C GLY A 60 3.77 2.78 11.02
N LEU A 61 4.94 2.32 10.57
CA LEU A 61 5.34 2.40 9.15
C LEU A 61 4.54 1.40 8.30
N GLY A 62 4.11 1.84 7.13
CA GLY A 62 3.45 0.98 6.15
C GLY A 62 4.43 0.03 5.47
N TYR A 63 4.10 -1.26 5.47
CA TYR A 63 4.88 -2.28 4.77
C TYR A 63 4.04 -3.01 3.74
N MET A 64 4.72 -3.49 2.70
CA MET A 64 4.11 -4.28 1.65
C MET A 64 4.97 -5.53 1.39
N THR A 65 4.33 -6.65 1.06
CA THR A 65 5.08 -7.84 0.63
C THR A 65 5.93 -7.50 -0.58
N ARG A 66 7.11 -8.11 -0.72
CA ARG A 66 8.03 -7.80 -1.83
C ARG A 66 7.38 -7.94 -3.21
N THR A 67 6.52 -8.94 -3.41
CA THR A 67 5.82 -9.14 -4.68
C THR A 67 4.86 -7.99 -4.98
N VAL A 68 4.00 -7.62 -4.02
CA VAL A 68 3.04 -6.52 -4.21
C VAL A 68 3.81 -5.19 -4.38
N PHE A 69 4.85 -4.99 -3.58
CA PHE A 69 5.72 -3.82 -3.64
C PHE A 69 6.31 -3.64 -5.04
N ASN A 70 6.90 -4.68 -5.62
CA ASN A 70 7.48 -4.62 -6.95
C ASN A 70 6.45 -4.29 -8.04
N ILE A 71 5.22 -4.83 -7.93
CA ILE A 71 4.14 -4.55 -8.88
C ILE A 71 3.72 -3.08 -8.81
N VAL A 72 3.44 -2.59 -7.60
CA VAL A 72 3.05 -1.19 -7.35
C VAL A 72 4.17 -0.23 -7.79
N ALA A 73 5.42 -0.52 -7.39
CA ALA A 73 6.57 0.30 -7.73
C ALA A 73 6.84 0.36 -9.24
N ALA A 74 6.67 -0.75 -9.96
CA ALA A 74 6.84 -0.79 -11.41
C ALA A 74 5.80 0.09 -12.12
N GLU A 75 4.54 0.04 -11.69
CA GLU A 75 3.48 0.86 -12.29
C GLU A 75 3.64 2.35 -11.94
N LEU A 76 3.97 2.67 -10.68
CA LEU A 76 4.30 4.04 -10.27
C LEU A 76 5.46 4.60 -11.10
N LYS A 77 6.54 3.83 -11.25
CA LYS A 77 7.70 4.22 -12.09
C LYS A 77 7.30 4.52 -13.53
N LYS A 78 6.38 3.72 -14.08
CA LYS A 78 5.89 3.90 -15.45
C LYS A 78 5.07 5.20 -15.58
N GLN A 79 4.10 5.41 -14.69
CA GLN A 79 3.22 6.59 -14.73
C GLN A 79 3.95 7.90 -14.36
N MET A 80 5.00 7.80 -13.54
CA MET A 80 5.84 8.93 -13.13
C MET A 80 7.09 9.13 -14.01
N SER A 81 7.17 8.45 -15.17
CA SER A 81 8.35 8.44 -16.04
C SER A 81 8.81 9.81 -16.55
N LYS A 82 7.91 10.81 -16.56
CA LYS A 82 8.23 12.19 -16.91
C LYS A 82 9.08 12.93 -15.86
N TYR A 83 9.09 12.47 -14.61
CA TYR A 83 9.85 13.11 -13.54
C TYR A 83 11.24 12.49 -13.40
N LYS A 84 12.24 13.33 -13.13
CA LYS A 84 13.62 12.87 -12.95
C LYS A 84 13.78 12.10 -11.64
N ARG A 85 14.34 10.89 -11.72
CA ARG A 85 14.70 10.09 -10.54
C ARG A 85 16.06 10.49 -9.96
N VAL A 86 16.21 10.37 -8.65
CA VAL A 86 17.44 10.63 -7.89
C VAL A 86 18.03 9.31 -7.40
N ILE A 87 18.72 8.60 -8.30
CA ILE A 87 19.21 7.23 -8.07
C ILE A 87 20.23 7.18 -6.91
N GLU A 88 21.09 8.20 -6.80
CA GLU A 88 22.09 8.30 -5.72
C GLU A 88 21.46 8.26 -4.33
N LEU A 89 20.33 8.97 -4.16
CA LEU A 89 19.63 9.02 -2.88
C LEU A 89 18.95 7.68 -2.58
N GLU A 90 18.43 6.99 -3.60
CA GLU A 90 17.88 5.64 -3.43
C GLU A 90 18.91 4.65 -2.89
N ALA A 91 20.13 4.67 -3.45
CA ALA A 91 21.23 3.83 -2.98
C ALA A 91 21.66 4.17 -1.54
N ALA A 92 21.74 5.46 -1.21
CA ALA A 92 22.19 5.92 0.10
C ALA A 92 21.25 5.56 1.25
N THR A 93 19.93 5.50 1.01
CA THR A 93 18.97 5.27 2.10
C THR A 93 18.21 3.94 2.01
N GLY A 94 18.39 3.18 0.94
CA GLY A 94 17.60 1.98 0.67
C GLY A 94 16.12 2.22 0.37
N LEU A 95 15.69 3.48 0.12
CA LEU A 95 14.34 3.77 -0.37
C LEU A 95 14.34 3.71 -1.89
N THR A 96 13.38 3.01 -2.48
CA THR A 96 13.18 2.99 -3.93
C THR A 96 12.19 4.06 -4.38
N LEU A 97 12.34 4.55 -5.61
CA LEU A 97 11.48 5.56 -6.26
C LEU A 97 11.56 6.96 -5.63
N ARG A 98 12.74 7.57 -5.72
CA ARG A 98 12.92 8.99 -5.37
C ARG A 98 12.93 9.88 -6.59
N TYR A 99 12.19 10.98 -6.53
CA TYR A 99 12.03 11.94 -7.62
C TYR A 99 12.48 13.34 -7.21
N ASN A 100 13.07 14.06 -8.15
CA ASN A 100 13.37 15.48 -8.02
C ASN A 100 12.24 16.26 -8.71
N PHE A 101 11.57 17.12 -7.94
CA PHE A 101 10.49 17.97 -8.42
C PHE A 101 10.84 19.47 -8.45
N THR A 102 12.09 19.85 -8.21
CA THR A 102 12.51 21.27 -8.10
C THR A 102 12.23 22.07 -9.38
N SER A 103 12.22 21.42 -10.54
CA SER A 103 11.88 22.03 -11.84
C SER A 103 10.39 21.94 -12.21
N GLU A 104 9.54 21.38 -11.35
CA GLU A 104 8.13 21.10 -11.66
C GLU A 104 7.19 22.13 -11.03
N ASN A 105 6.47 22.88 -11.86
CA ASN A 105 5.46 23.82 -11.38
C ASN A 105 4.17 23.13 -10.90
N SER A 106 3.95 21.87 -11.29
CA SER A 106 2.81 21.06 -10.88
C SER A 106 3.17 19.59 -10.90
N ILE A 107 2.96 18.92 -9.76
CA ILE A 107 3.27 17.50 -9.59
C ILE A 107 1.96 16.73 -9.54
N LYS A 108 1.82 15.80 -10.49
CA LYS A 108 0.80 14.76 -10.51
C LYS A 108 1.43 13.45 -10.05
N ILE A 109 1.07 12.98 -8.88
CA ILE A 109 1.46 11.67 -8.34
C ILE A 109 0.22 10.77 -8.46
N PRO A 110 0.34 9.56 -9.05
CA PRO A 110 -0.77 8.62 -9.10
C PRO A 110 -1.22 8.22 -7.70
N ASP A 111 -2.53 8.13 -7.50
CA ASP A 111 -3.09 7.61 -6.25
C ASP A 111 -2.94 6.09 -6.19
N LEU A 112 -2.74 5.54 -4.99
CA LEU A 112 -2.87 4.11 -4.75
C LEU A 112 -4.23 3.85 -4.13
N THR A 113 -5.09 3.16 -4.87
CA THR A 113 -6.46 2.87 -4.45
C THR A 113 -6.62 1.40 -4.13
N TYR A 114 -7.16 1.10 -2.96
CA TYR A 114 -7.60 -0.24 -2.58
C TYR A 114 -9.11 -0.33 -2.73
N GLN A 115 -9.58 -1.33 -3.45
CA GLN A 115 -10.99 -1.73 -3.47
C GLN A 115 -11.15 -2.87 -2.47
N PHE A 116 -12.03 -2.70 -1.48
CA PHE A 116 -12.22 -3.71 -0.45
C PHE A 116 -13.20 -4.80 -0.90
N SER A 117 -13.05 -6.00 -0.34
CA SER A 117 -13.92 -7.15 -0.68
C SER A 117 -15.35 -6.97 -0.18
N SER A 118 -15.54 -6.19 0.87
CA SER A 118 -16.84 -5.93 1.50
C SER A 118 -17.36 -4.54 1.13
N GLY A 119 -18.29 -4.48 0.17
CA GLY A 119 -18.99 -3.26 -0.24
C GLY A 119 -18.28 -2.45 -1.35
N SER A 120 -18.97 -1.42 -1.86
CA SER A 120 -18.46 -0.52 -2.91
C SER A 120 -17.41 0.50 -2.43
N SER A 121 -16.90 0.35 -1.20
CA SER A 121 -15.98 1.30 -0.61
C SER A 121 -14.58 1.15 -1.19
N THR A 122 -14.05 2.26 -1.68
CA THR A 122 -12.66 2.41 -2.11
C THR A 122 -11.93 3.31 -1.11
N TYR A 123 -10.69 2.97 -0.81
CA TYR A 123 -9.78 3.87 -0.11
C TYR A 123 -8.65 4.25 -1.06
N GLY A 124 -8.63 5.51 -1.47
CA GLY A 124 -7.48 6.11 -2.15
C GLY A 124 -6.57 6.74 -1.11
N GLY A 125 -5.39 6.17 -0.91
CA GLY A 125 -4.29 6.93 -0.32
C GLY A 125 -3.85 7.93 -1.36
N ALA A 126 -3.91 9.23 -1.04
CA ALA A 126 -3.39 10.24 -1.95
C ALA A 126 -1.92 9.91 -2.24
N GLY A 127 -1.45 10.06 -3.49
CA GLY A 127 -0.07 9.70 -3.85
C GLY A 127 1.04 10.31 -2.96
N LYS A 128 0.71 11.37 -2.21
CA LYS A 128 1.54 12.04 -1.18
C LYS A 128 1.67 11.29 0.17
N GLU A 129 0.87 10.26 0.41
CA GLU A 129 0.88 9.45 1.64
C GLU A 129 1.61 8.10 1.46
N LEU A 130 2.15 7.84 0.26
CA LEU A 130 2.76 6.56 -0.07
C LEU A 130 4.24 6.48 0.36
N PHE A 131 4.48 6.24 1.64
CA PHE A 131 5.78 5.79 2.15
C PHE A 131 5.69 4.31 2.52
N CYS A 132 5.84 3.43 1.54
CA CYS A 132 5.88 1.99 1.78
C CYS A 132 7.31 1.48 1.67
N LEU A 133 7.81 0.86 2.74
CA LEU A 133 9.03 0.07 2.69
C LEU A 133 8.69 -1.37 2.26
N PRO A 134 9.58 -2.07 1.54
CA PRO A 134 9.48 -3.51 1.45
C PRO A 134 9.56 -4.08 2.88
N ALA A 135 8.59 -4.92 3.24
CA ALA A 135 8.59 -5.57 4.55
C ALA A 135 9.93 -6.30 4.80
N PRO A 136 10.60 -6.07 5.94
CA PRO A 136 11.71 -6.91 6.38
C PRO A 136 11.27 -8.37 6.40
N SER A 137 12.16 -9.30 6.04
CA SER A 137 11.90 -10.75 6.09
C SER A 137 11.42 -11.26 7.46
N ARG A 138 11.64 -10.49 8.53
CA ARG A 138 11.18 -10.79 9.89
C ARG A 138 9.67 -10.60 10.11
N PHE A 139 8.97 -9.85 9.26
CA PHE A 139 7.51 -9.66 9.39
C PHE A 139 6.69 -10.83 8.83
N PHE A 140 7.31 -11.68 8.01
CA PHE A 140 6.72 -12.94 7.58
C PHE A 140 7.53 -14.06 8.21
N PRO A 141 7.11 -14.63 9.35
CA PRO A 141 7.81 -15.78 9.89
C PRO A 141 7.89 -16.86 8.81
N ASN A 142 9.11 -17.27 8.46
CA ASN A 142 9.34 -18.47 7.67
C ASN A 142 8.83 -19.64 8.52
N HIS A 143 7.68 -20.19 8.16
CA HIS A 143 7.33 -21.53 8.57
C HIS A 143 7.56 -22.41 7.34
N ARG A 144 8.49 -23.35 7.50
CA ARG A 144 8.64 -24.51 6.62
C ARG A 144 7.33 -25.27 6.54
#